data_AF-A0AA51L6A7-F1
#
_entry.id   AF-A0AA51L6A7-F1
#
_cell.length_a   1.000
_cell.length_b   1.000
_cell.length_c   1.000
_cell.angle_alpha   90.00
_cell.angle_beta   90.00
_cell.angle_gamma   90.00
#
_symmetry.space_group_name_H-M   'P 1'
#
loop_
_entity.id
_entity.type
_entity.pdbx_description
1 polymer ?
#
loop_
_entity_poly.entity_id
_entity_poly.type
_entity_poly.pdbx_seq_one_letter_code
_entity_poly.pdbx_strand_id
1 'polypeptide(L)'
;MTGLLANKESGKLEHRYVAAIVLGVLSCLLALFSPIASQIPHVIPASLIQLLGGVAMISVLVDSLKMSFSGSFKSGALFSFIITISGISILHIGAPFWGLVGGTLATVFLDKQDFYKSESSDQNNETNLSEALYKEKIS
;
A
#
# COMPACT_ATOMS: atom_id res chain seq x y z
N MET A 1 -2.27 -6.94 0.48
CA MET A 1 -2.98 -8.10 1.09
C MET A 1 -2.40 -8.53 2.44
N THR A 2 -1.08 -8.46 2.64
CA THR A 2 -0.44 -8.65 3.97
C THR A 2 -0.89 -7.64 5.02
N GLY A 3 -1.23 -6.40 4.62
CA GLY A 3 -1.77 -5.38 5.53
C GLY A 3 -3.16 -5.68 6.10
N LEU A 4 -4.04 -6.34 5.33
CA LEU A 4 -5.38 -6.74 5.81
C LEU A 4 -5.28 -7.81 6.90
N LEU A 5 -4.37 -8.78 6.70
CA LEU A 5 -4.09 -9.85 7.66
C LEU A 5 -3.24 -9.39 8.85
N ALA A 6 -2.70 -8.16 8.82
CA ALA A 6 -1.87 -7.56 9.86
C ALA A 6 -2.62 -6.62 10.80
N ASN A 7 -3.92 -6.41 10.55
CA ASN A 7 -4.72 -5.58 11.43
C ASN A 7 -4.86 -6.27 12.80
N LYS A 8 -4.82 -5.46 13.87
CA LYS A 8 -4.83 -5.88 15.27
C LYS A 8 -6.11 -6.67 15.65
N GLU A 9 -7.14 -6.61 14.79
CA GLU A 9 -8.41 -7.32 14.92
C GLU A 9 -8.40 -8.76 14.37
N SER A 10 -7.31 -9.22 13.72
CA SER A 10 -7.28 -10.53 13.02
C SER A 10 -6.96 -11.77 13.88
N GLY A 11 -7.02 -11.68 15.22
CA GLY A 11 -6.79 -12.84 16.10
C GLY A 11 -5.31 -13.26 16.24
N LYS A 12 -5.05 -14.39 16.93
CA LYS A 12 -3.70 -14.86 17.34
C LYS A 12 -2.69 -14.93 16.17
N LEU A 13 -1.47 -14.45 16.42
CA LEU A 13 -0.37 -14.29 15.45
C LEU A 13 -0.01 -15.57 14.67
N GLU A 14 -0.21 -16.75 15.28
CA GLU A 14 0.15 -18.05 14.70
C GLU A 14 -0.74 -18.48 13.53
N HIS A 15 -1.97 -17.95 13.43
CA HIS A 15 -2.91 -18.35 12.36
C HIS A 15 -2.90 -17.43 11.13
N ARG A 16 -2.14 -16.33 11.15
CA ARG A 16 -2.08 -15.36 10.04
C ARG A 16 -1.49 -15.94 8.76
N TYR A 17 -0.59 -16.94 8.87
CA TYR A 17 -0.02 -17.64 7.73
C TYR A 17 -1.05 -18.54 7.03
N VAL A 18 -1.98 -19.14 7.78
CA VAL A 18 -3.05 -19.98 7.24
C VAL A 18 -3.96 -19.18 6.31
N ALA A 19 -4.26 -17.92 6.66
CA ALA A 19 -5.07 -17.04 5.80
C ALA A 19 -4.40 -16.77 4.43
N ALA A 20 -3.08 -16.59 4.40
CA ALA A 20 -2.34 -16.43 3.14
C ALA A 20 -2.35 -17.71 2.29
N ILE A 21 -2.19 -18.88 2.92
CA ILE A 21 -2.27 -20.17 2.23
C ILE A 21 -3.67 -20.39 1.66
N VAL A 22 -4.72 -20.20 2.47
CA VAL A 22 -6.11 -20.39 2.05
C VAL A 22 -6.45 -19.46 0.89
N LEU A 23 -6.02 -18.19 0.95
CA LEU A 23 -6.20 -17.25 -0.16
C LEU A 23 -5.45 -17.69 -1.43
N GLY A 24 -4.23 -18.20 -1.30
CA GLY A 24 -3.45 -18.72 -2.43
C GLY A 24 -4.11 -19.96 -3.06
N VAL A 25 -4.57 -20.90 -2.23
CA VAL A 25 -5.29 -22.10 -2.69
C VAL A 25 -6.60 -21.71 -3.37
N LEU A 26 -7.41 -20.86 -2.75
CA LEU A 26 -8.66 -20.36 -3.34
C LEU A 26 -8.40 -19.62 -4.66
N SER A 27 -7.35 -18.78 -4.74
CA SER A 27 -7.00 -18.06 -5.96
C SER A 27 -6.57 -19.02 -7.07
N CYS A 28 -5.84 -20.10 -6.74
CA CYS A 28 -5.47 -21.14 -7.70
C CYS A 28 -6.70 -21.89 -8.22
N LEU A 29 -7.63 -22.25 -7.33
CA LEU A 29 -8.90 -22.87 -7.70
C LEU A 29 -9.75 -21.96 -8.61
N LEU A 30 -9.84 -20.67 -8.28
CA LEU A 30 -10.53 -19.68 -9.11
C LEU A 30 -9.83 -19.46 -10.46
N ALA A 31 -8.50 -19.48 -10.50
CA ALA A 31 -7.72 -19.37 -11.73
C ALA A 31 -7.99 -20.56 -12.67
N LEU A 32 -8.07 -21.79 -12.13
CA LEU A 32 -8.48 -22.97 -12.87
C LEU A 32 -9.90 -22.87 -13.43
N PHE A 33 -10.81 -22.23 -12.70
CA PHE A 33 -12.20 -22.02 -13.13
C PHE A 33 -12.38 -20.80 -14.06
N SER A 34 -11.39 -19.91 -14.15
CA SER A 34 -11.41 -18.69 -14.95
C SER A 34 -11.80 -18.86 -16.44
N PRO A 35 -11.38 -19.91 -17.17
CA PRO A 35 -11.74 -20.10 -18.58
C PRO A 35 -13.24 -20.29 -18.80
N ILE A 36 -13.97 -20.78 -17.80
CA ILE A 36 -15.42 -20.97 -17.86
C ILE A 36 -16.13 -19.62 -17.69
N ALA A 37 -15.61 -18.77 -16.79
CA ALA A 37 -16.15 -17.44 -16.52
C ALA A 37 -15.90 -16.43 -17.66
N SER A 38 -14.83 -16.59 -18.44
CA SER A 38 -14.48 -15.68 -19.54
C SER A 38 -15.46 -15.70 -20.73
N GLN A 39 -16.42 -16.64 -20.75
CA GLN A 39 -17.46 -16.70 -21.77
C GLN A 39 -18.65 -15.77 -21.48
N ILE A 40 -18.92 -15.46 -20.20
CA ILE A 40 -20.03 -14.62 -19.73
C ILE A 40 -20.01 -13.18 -20.30
N PRO A 41 -18.86 -12.51 -20.48
CA PRO A 41 -18.79 -11.17 -21.06
C PRO A 41 -19.38 -11.05 -22.47
N HIS A 42 -19.51 -12.13 -23.25
CA HIS A 42 -19.96 -12.06 -24.65
C HIS A 42 -21.44 -11.67 -24.79
N VAL A 43 -22.25 -11.82 -23.74
CA VAL A 43 -23.68 -11.42 -23.72
C VAL A 43 -23.90 -10.00 -23.20
N ILE A 44 -22.85 -9.34 -22.67
CA ILE A 44 -22.93 -8.00 -22.06
C ILE A 44 -22.13 -7.03 -22.95
N PRO A 45 -22.64 -5.82 -23.26
CA PRO A 45 -21.88 -4.82 -24.02
C PRO A 45 -20.55 -4.48 -23.35
N ALA A 46 -19.45 -4.44 -24.12
CA ALA A 46 -18.09 -4.18 -23.61
C ALA A 46 -17.99 -2.88 -22.77
N SER A 47 -18.77 -1.86 -23.15
CA SER A 47 -18.82 -0.57 -22.45
C SER A 47 -19.29 -0.69 -21.00
N LEU A 48 -20.21 -1.61 -20.70
CA LEU A 48 -20.70 -1.85 -19.33
C LEU A 48 -19.62 -2.46 -18.44
N ILE A 49 -18.83 -3.38 -19.00
CA ILE A 49 -17.75 -4.05 -18.27
C ILE A 49 -16.62 -3.06 -17.96
N GLN A 50 -16.24 -2.24 -18.94
CA GLN A 50 -15.24 -1.19 -18.75
C GLN A 50 -15.68 -0.14 -17.73
N LEU A 51 -16.96 0.27 -17.78
CA LEU A 51 -17.54 1.18 -16.80
C LEU A 51 -17.51 0.60 -15.38
N LEU A 52 -17.97 -0.64 -15.21
CA LEU A 52 -18.01 -1.31 -13.91
C LEU A 52 -16.60 -1.49 -13.33
N GLY A 53 -15.64 -1.90 -14.16
CA GLY A 53 -14.24 -1.99 -13.78
C GLY A 53 -13.64 -0.66 -13.37
N GLY A 54 -13.92 0.41 -14.13
CA GLY A 54 -13.50 1.77 -13.79
C GLY A 54 -14.07 2.23 -12.45
N VAL A 55 -15.39 2.15 -12.27
CA VAL A 55 -16.08 2.55 -11.04
C VAL A 55 -15.58 1.76 -9.82
N ALA A 56 -15.32 0.46 -9.97
CA ALA A 56 -14.74 -0.36 -8.91
C ALA A 56 -13.30 0.05 -8.54
N MET A 57 -12.49 0.46 -9.52
CA MET A 57 -11.11 0.91 -9.30
C MET A 57 -11.02 2.31 -8.67
N ILE A 58 -11.97 3.22 -8.97
CA ILE A 58 -11.96 4.59 -8.45
C ILE A 58 -11.85 4.60 -6.91
N SER A 59 -12.67 3.79 -6.21
CA SER A 59 -12.68 3.77 -4.75
C SER A 59 -11.33 3.35 -4.16
N VAL A 60 -10.75 2.28 -4.70
CA VAL A 60 -9.45 1.76 -4.27
C VAL A 60 -8.33 2.76 -4.53
N LEU A 61 -8.37 3.45 -5.67
CA LEU A 61 -7.39 4.47 -6.03
C LEU A 61 -7.48 5.68 -5.09
N VAL A 62 -8.69 6.17 -4.80
CA VAL A 62 -8.92 7.29 -3.88
C VAL A 62 -8.42 6.94 -2.48
N ASP A 63 -8.73 5.74 -1.97
CA ASP A 63 -8.30 5.32 -0.64
C ASP A 63 -6.78 5.18 -0.55
N SER A 64 -6.15 4.63 -1.61
CA SER A 64 -4.69 4.51 -1.68
C SER A 64 -4.00 5.88 -1.72
N LEU A 65 -4.52 6.84 -2.50
CA LEU A 65 -3.97 8.20 -2.54
C LEU A 65 -4.15 8.93 -1.22
N LYS A 66 -5.31 8.80 -0.56
CA LYS A 66 -5.54 9.35 0.78
C LYS A 66 -4.51 8.80 1.78
N MET A 67 -4.26 7.49 1.75
CA MET A 67 -3.26 6.83 2.60
C MET A 67 -1.84 7.32 2.31
N SER A 68 -1.47 7.48 1.03
CA SER A 68 -0.13 7.93 0.64
C SER A 68 0.12 9.41 0.95
N PHE A 69 -0.90 10.27 0.90
CA PHE A 69 -0.78 11.71 1.18
C PHE A 69 -1.08 12.11 2.64
N SER A 70 -1.50 11.17 3.49
CA SER A 70 -1.72 11.44 4.92
C SER A 70 -0.45 11.35 5.77
N GLY A 71 0.59 10.64 5.30
CA GLY A 71 1.88 10.51 6.00
C GLY A 71 2.83 11.71 5.85
N SER A 72 3.98 11.67 6.51
CA SER A 72 5.03 12.72 6.43
C SER A 72 5.65 12.83 5.03
N PHE A 73 5.76 11.74 4.28
CA PHE A 73 6.47 11.68 2.98
C PHE A 73 5.59 12.05 1.76
N LYS A 74 4.84 13.17 1.84
CA LYS A 74 3.88 13.57 0.79
C LYS A 74 4.52 13.90 -0.55
N SER A 75 5.70 14.52 -0.51
CA SER A 75 6.42 14.98 -1.71
C SER A 75 6.88 13.80 -2.59
N GLY A 76 7.34 12.71 -1.97
CA GLY A 76 7.73 11.50 -2.69
C GLY A 76 6.55 10.72 -3.26
N ALA A 77 5.44 10.64 -2.52
CA ALA A 77 4.18 10.06 -3.00
C ALA A 77 3.65 10.80 -4.24
N LEU A 78 3.72 12.14 -4.24
CA LEU A 78 3.31 12.97 -5.38
C LEU A 78 4.15 12.68 -6.61
N PHE A 79 5.48 12.63 -6.44
CA PHE A 79 6.41 12.38 -7.54
C PHE A 79 6.22 10.98 -8.15
N SER A 80 6.04 9.96 -7.30
CA SER A 80 5.70 8.59 -7.74
C SER A 80 4.43 8.54 -8.57
N PHE A 81 3.39 9.25 -8.11
CA PHE A 81 2.10 9.32 -8.80
C PHE A 81 2.22 10.01 -10.16
N ILE A 82 2.91 11.16 -10.22
CA ILE A 82 3.14 11.92 -11.46
C ILE A 82 3.90 11.09 -12.49
N ILE A 83 4.96 10.39 -12.08
CA ILE A 83 5.72 9.52 -13.00
C ILE A 83 4.84 8.36 -13.50
N THR A 84 4.04 7.76 -12.62
CA THR A 84 3.15 6.65 -12.98
C THR A 84 2.08 7.09 -13.99
N ILE A 85 1.43 8.24 -13.77
CA ILE A 85 0.40 8.75 -14.69
C ILE A 85 1.00 9.30 -15.99
N SER A 86 2.28 9.68 -15.98
CA SER A 86 3.00 10.08 -17.19
C SER A 86 3.16 8.94 -18.21
N GLY A 87 2.95 7.67 -17.81
CA GLY A 87 2.96 6.53 -18.73
C GLY A 87 4.33 6.21 -19.34
N ILE A 88 5.41 6.81 -18.84
CA ILE A 88 6.76 6.62 -19.36
C ILE A 88 7.18 5.17 -19.12
N SER A 89 7.31 4.42 -20.21
CA SER A 89 7.76 3.03 -20.18
C SER A 89 9.15 2.94 -20.79
N ILE A 90 10.13 2.65 -19.95
CA ILE A 90 11.54 2.49 -20.34
C ILE A 90 11.88 1.02 -20.14
N LEU A 91 12.51 0.38 -21.13
CA LEU A 91 12.96 -1.02 -21.08
C LEU A 91 11.84 -2.10 -20.99
N HIS A 92 10.69 -1.92 -21.64
CA HIS A 92 9.51 -2.82 -21.51
C HIS A 92 8.92 -2.92 -20.09
N ILE A 93 9.42 -2.11 -19.15
CA ILE A 93 8.90 -2.02 -17.79
C ILE A 93 7.91 -0.86 -17.73
N GLY A 94 6.69 -1.16 -17.29
CA GLY A 94 5.61 -0.17 -17.21
C GLY A 94 5.87 0.95 -16.21
N ALA A 95 5.19 2.07 -16.42
CA ALA A 95 5.28 3.28 -15.62
C ALA A 95 5.16 3.11 -14.09
N PRO A 96 4.36 2.17 -13.51
CA PRO A 96 4.26 2.03 -12.06
C PRO A 96 5.57 1.66 -11.36
N PHE A 97 6.43 0.88 -12.03
CA PHE A 97 7.74 0.52 -11.46
C PHE A 97 8.68 1.73 -11.42
N TRP A 98 8.77 2.46 -12.53
CA TRP A 98 9.58 3.67 -12.61
C TRP A 98 9.05 4.79 -11.72
N GLY A 99 7.73 4.85 -11.52
CA GLY A 99 7.11 5.73 -10.53
C GLY A 99 7.54 5.38 -9.11
N LEU A 100 7.53 4.10 -8.73
CA LEU A 100 7.99 3.68 -7.41
C LEU A 100 9.48 3.98 -7.20
N VAL A 101 10.33 3.69 -8.19
CA VAL A 101 11.78 3.93 -8.12
C VAL A 101 12.07 5.43 -8.06
N GLY A 102 11.52 6.21 -8.99
CA GLY A 102 11.72 7.66 -9.05
C GLY A 102 11.09 8.41 -7.88
N GLY A 103 9.93 7.97 -7.40
CA GLY A 103 9.28 8.49 -6.21
C GLY A 103 10.06 8.20 -4.93
N THR A 104 10.60 6.98 -4.78
CA THR A 104 11.48 6.63 -3.66
C THR A 104 12.77 7.45 -3.69
N LEU A 105 13.40 7.59 -4.87
CA LEU A 105 14.56 8.46 -5.06
C LEU A 105 14.25 9.91 -4.71
N ALA A 106 13.08 10.42 -5.12
CA ALA A 106 12.64 11.76 -4.77
C ALA A 106 12.44 11.93 -3.25
N THR A 107 11.86 10.95 -2.55
CA THR A 107 11.79 10.97 -1.08
C THR A 107 13.19 11.04 -0.47
N VAL A 108 14.12 10.21 -0.93
CA VAL A 108 15.49 10.17 -0.39
C VAL A 108 16.28 11.45 -0.67
N PHE A 109 16.06 12.08 -1.83
CA PHE A 109 16.76 13.31 -2.23
C PHE A 109 16.14 14.58 -1.66
N LEU A 110 14.81 14.68 -1.64
CA LEU A 110 14.09 15.86 -1.20
C LEU A 110 13.96 15.92 0.33
N ASP A 111 14.02 14.75 0.99
CA ASP A 111 13.67 14.61 2.39
C ASP A 111 14.76 14.00 3.28
N LYS A 112 16.00 14.50 3.14
CA LYS A 112 17.02 14.34 4.20
C LYS A 112 16.64 15.08 5.51
N GLN A 113 15.58 15.88 5.54
CA GLN A 113 15.30 16.83 6.61
C GLN A 113 14.10 16.43 7.51
N ASP A 114 13.06 15.74 7.00
CA ASP A 114 11.96 15.20 7.84
C ASP A 114 12.18 13.76 8.31
N PHE A 115 13.03 12.97 7.64
CA PHE A 115 13.49 11.68 8.18
C PHE A 115 14.13 11.85 9.57
N TYR A 116 14.90 12.93 9.76
CA TYR A 116 15.51 13.26 11.05
C TYR A 116 14.46 13.71 12.09
N LYS A 117 13.37 14.36 11.68
CA LYS A 117 12.34 14.88 12.60
C LYS A 117 11.41 13.80 13.13
N SER A 118 11.09 12.76 12.35
CA SER A 118 10.34 11.59 12.84
C SER A 118 11.17 10.78 13.85
N GLU A 119 12.45 10.53 13.55
CA GLU A 119 13.34 9.74 14.42
C GLU A 119 13.67 10.49 15.73
N SER A 120 13.84 11.81 15.66
CA SER A 120 14.04 12.67 16.84
C SER A 120 12.80 12.74 17.75
N SER A 121 11.58 12.65 17.20
CA SER A 121 10.35 12.75 17.99
C SER A 121 10.06 11.46 18.75
N ASP A 122 10.34 10.30 18.13
CA ASP A 122 10.18 9.00 18.78
C ASP A 122 11.25 8.77 19.87
N GLN A 123 12.53 9.10 19.61
CA GLN A 123 13.59 9.00 20.64
C GLN A 123 13.34 9.91 21.84
N ASN A 124 12.89 11.16 21.61
CA ASN A 124 12.64 12.10 22.69
C ASN A 124 11.45 11.63 23.54
N ASN A 125 10.40 11.07 22.93
CA ASN A 125 9.25 10.54 23.67
C ASN A 125 9.62 9.30 24.53
N GLU A 126 10.43 8.37 24.01
CA GLU A 126 10.89 7.20 24.78
C GLU A 126 11.83 7.59 25.93
N THR A 127 12.69 8.58 25.73
CA THR A 127 13.60 9.07 26.78
C THR A 127 12.82 9.74 27.93
N ASN A 128 11.81 10.56 27.61
CA ASN A 128 10.95 11.20 28.61
C ASN A 128 10.06 10.20 29.37
N LEU A 129 9.59 9.14 28.70
CA LEU A 129 8.85 8.04 29.35
C LEU A 129 9.75 7.23 30.30
N SER A 130 10.99 6.93 29.90
CA SER A 130 11.93 6.21 30.76
C SER A 130 12.35 7.02 31.99
N GLU A 131 12.53 8.34 31.84
CA GLU A 131 12.77 9.25 32.97
C GLU A 131 11.56 9.36 33.90
N ALA A 132 10.35 9.46 33.36
CA ALA A 132 9.11 9.52 34.16
C ALA A 132 8.89 8.23 34.98
N LEU A 133 9.10 7.06 34.36
CA LEU A 133 8.99 5.77 35.05
C LEU A 133 10.10 5.55 36.08
N TYR A 134 11.31 6.06 35.85
CA TYR A 134 12.38 6.03 36.84
C TYR A 134 12.06 6.90 38.06
N LYS A 135 11.48 8.08 37.85
CA LYS A 135 11.08 9.00 38.92
C LYS A 135 9.91 8.47 39.77
N GLU A 136 8.95 7.78 39.14
CA GLU A 136 7.85 7.11 39.84
C GLU A 136 8.35 5.96 40.72
N LYS A 137 9.40 5.24 40.31
CA LYS A 137 9.94 4.10 41.05
C LYS A 137 10.83 4.47 42.26
N ILE A 138 11.27 5.73 42.34
CA ILE A 138 12.15 6.25 43.41
C ILE A 138 11.39 7.15 44.40
N SER A 139 10.16 7.54 44.07
CA SER A 139 9.20 8.18 44.98
C SER A 139 8.48 7.16 45.85
#